data_AF-A0A453TA89-F1
#
_entry.id   AF-A0A453TA89-F1
#
_cell.length_a   1.000
_cell.length_b   1.000
_cell.length_c   1.000
_cell.angle_alpha   90.00
_cell.angle_beta   90.00
_cell.angle_gamma   90.00
#
_symmetry.space_group_name_H-M   'P 1'
#
loop_
_entity.id
_entity.type
_entity.pdbx_description
1 polymer ?
#
loop_
_entity_poly.entity_id
_entity_poly.type
_entity_poly.pdbx_seq_one_letter_code
_entity_poly.pdbx_strand_id
1 'polypeptide(L)' 'LICLLFRMMIQRAIANITARLQGVVVGVNAAPSLPLSVEGQARRLIAEAVSHKNLGKMYIWWMPWF' A
#
# COMPACT_ATOMS: atom_id res chain seq x y z
N LEU A 1 3.70 28.05 6.91
CA LEU A 1 4.16 26.69 7.33
C LEU A 1 3.06 25.63 7.12
N ILE A 2 1.86 25.80 7.67
CA ILE A 2 0.73 24.84 7.52
C ILE A 2 0.35 24.57 6.05
N CYS A 3 0.20 25.61 5.22
CA CYS A 3 -0.11 25.43 3.79
C CYS A 3 0.99 24.67 3.02
N LEU A 4 2.25 24.82 3.41
CA LEU A 4 3.36 24.08 2.81
C LEU A 4 3.32 22.60 3.18
N LEU A 5 3.01 22.29 4.44
CA LEU A 5 2.81 20.91 4.90
C LEU A 5 1.63 20.26 4.18
N PHE A 6 0.51 20.98 4.07
CA PHE A 6 -0.66 20.48 3.33
C PHE A 6 -0.35 20.21 1.86
N ARG A 7 0.37 21.13 1.19
CA ARG A 7 0.84 20.92 -0.18
C ARG A 7 1.71 19.67 -0.31
N MET A 8 2.63 19.44 0.62
CA MET A 8 3.49 18.25 0.59
C MET A 8 2.70 16.94 0.78
N MET A 9 1.68 16.94 1.65
CA MET A 9 0.80 15.78 1.83
C MET A 9 0.02 15.44 0.57
N ILE A 10 -0.54 16.46 -0.10
CA ILE A 10 -1.25 16.28 -1.37
C ILE A 10 -0.32 15.68 -2.42
N GLN A 11 0.87 16.25 -2.59
CA GLN A 11 1.82 15.78 -3.60
C GLN A 11 2.22 14.32 -3.36
N ARG A 12 2.44 13.92 -2.11
CA ARG A 12 2.73 12.52 -1.75
C ARG A 12 1.54 11.59 -2.02
N ALA A 13 0.32 12.02 -1.69
CA ALA A 13 -0.87 11.24 -1.94
C ALA A 13 -1.09 11.01 -3.45
N ILE A 14 -0.95 12.06 -4.27
CA ILE A 14 -1.05 11.98 -5.73
C ILE A 14 0.01 11.02 -6.29
N ALA A 15 1.27 11.15 -5.88
CA ALA A 15 2.34 10.27 -6.33
C ALA A 15 2.06 8.78 -6.01
N ASN A 16 1.55 8.49 -4.80
CA ASN A 16 1.19 7.14 -4.40
C ASN A 16 0.01 6.58 -5.21
N ILE A 17 -1.00 7.39 -5.53
CA ILE A 17 -2.13 6.97 -6.35
C ILE A 17 -1.66 6.64 -7.77
N THR A 18 -0.87 7.53 -8.39
CA THR A 18 -0.34 7.32 -9.73
C THR A 18 0.50 6.04 -9.82
N ALA A 19 1.35 5.78 -8.83
CA ALA A 19 2.16 4.57 -8.79
C ALA A 19 1.31 3.29 -8.70
N ARG A 20 0.24 3.29 -7.88
CA ARG A 20 -0.70 2.16 -7.80
C ARG A 20 -1.39 1.88 -9.13
N LEU A 21 -1.80 2.94 -9.84
CA LEU A 21 -2.45 2.82 -11.15
C LEU A 21 -1.49 2.31 -12.23
N GLN A 22 -0.20 2.59 -12.11
CA GLN A 22 0.84 2.08 -13.01
C GLN A 22 1.29 0.65 -12.66
N GLY A 23 0.71 0.00 -11.64
CA GLY A 23 1.14 -1.33 -11.20
C GLY A 23 2.47 -1.34 -10.44
N VAL A 24 2.96 -0.17 -10.00
CA VAL A 24 4.16 -0.04 -9.19
C VAL A 24 3.81 -0.33 -7.73
N VAL A 25 4.57 -1.22 -7.10
CA VAL A 25 4.40 -1.54 -5.69
C VAL A 25 4.81 -0.34 -4.84
N VAL A 26 3.88 0.17 -4.03
CA VAL A 26 4.11 1.28 -3.09
C VAL A 26 3.56 0.94 -1.71
N GLY A 27 4.27 1.35 -0.65
CA GLY A 27 3.84 1.11 0.73
C GLY A 27 5.00 0.87 1.70
N VAL A 28 4.65 0.48 2.93
CA VAL A 28 5.60 0.21 4.00
C VAL A 28 6.37 -1.07 3.66
N ASN A 29 7.66 -0.92 3.35
CA ASN A 29 8.58 -1.98 2.86
C ASN A 29 8.43 -2.38 1.39
N ALA A 30 7.79 -1.56 0.55
CA ALA A 30 7.85 -1.75 -0.88
C ALA A 30 9.28 -1.47 -1.38
N ALA A 31 9.98 -2.50 -1.85
CA ALA A 31 11.20 -2.30 -2.63
C ALA A 31 10.80 -1.78 -4.02
N PRO A 32 11.54 -0.83 -4.61
CA PRO A 32 11.28 -0.39 -5.98
C PRO A 32 11.38 -1.61 -6.90
N SER A 33 10.28 -1.91 -7.60
CA SER A 33 10.16 -3.03 -8.52
C SER A 33 9.68 -2.54 -9.87
N LEU A 34 9.92 -3.36 -10.90
CA LEU A 34 9.23 -3.20 -12.17
C LEU A 34 7.70 -3.24 -11.95
N PRO A 35 6.92 -2.51 -12.78
CA PRO A 35 5.47 -2.61 -12.79
C PRO A 35 5.03 -4.06 -12.95
N LEU A 36 4.12 -4.52 -12.08
CA LEU A 36 3.53 -5.85 -12.20
C LEU A 36 2.40 -5.84 -13.23
N SER A 37 2.11 -7.01 -13.81
CA SER A 37 0.84 -7.23 -14.51
C SER A 37 -0.34 -7.08 -13.53
N VAL A 38 -1.54 -6.91 -14.07
CA VAL A 38 -2.77 -6.80 -13.28
C VAL A 38 -2.95 -8.01 -12.36
N GLU A 39 -2.73 -9.22 -12.89
CA GLU A 39 -2.84 -10.48 -12.15
C GLU A 39 -1.73 -10.61 -11.10
N GLY A 40 -0.50 -10.20 -11.43
CA GLY A 40 0.61 -10.20 -10.50
C GLY A 40 0.35 -9.28 -9.30
N GLN A 41 -0.19 -8.09 -9.57
CA GLN A 41 -0.57 -7.13 -8.55
C GLN A 41 -1.72 -7.66 -7.67
N ALA A 42 -2.77 -8.23 -8.28
CA ALA A 42 -3.88 -8.83 -7.55
C ALA A 42 -3.40 -9.99 -6.67
N ARG A 43 -2.59 -10.90 -7.21
CA ARG A 43 -2.01 -12.04 -6.48
C ARG A 43 -1.18 -11.58 -5.29
N ARG A 44 -0.34 -10.56 -5.47
CA ARG A 44 0.46 -9.99 -4.38
C ARG A 44 -0.42 -9.42 -3.28
N LEU A 45 -1.41 -8.59 -3.64
CA LEU A 45 -2.32 -7.97 -2.67
C LEU A 45 -3.08 -9.01 -1.86
N ILE A 46 -3.57 -10.08 -2.50
CA ILE A 46 -4.21 -11.21 -1.82
C ILE A 46 -3.23 -11.87 -0.84
N ALA A 47 -2.02 -12.19 -1.30
CA ALA A 47 -1.00 -12.83 -0.45
C ALA A 47 -0.62 -11.99 0.77
N GLU A 48 -0.54 -10.66 0.62
CA GLU A 48 -0.29 -9.75 1.74
C GLU A 48 -1.44 -9.69 2.73
N ALA A 49 -2.69 -9.69 2.24
CA ALA A 49 -3.89 -9.60 3.05
C ALA A 49 -4.15 -10.87 3.87
N VAL A 50 -3.84 -12.06 3.33
CA VAL A 50 -4.03 -13.35 4.02
C VAL A 50 -2.84 -13.78 4.87
N SER A 51 -1.75 -13.00 4.87
CA SER A 51 -0.55 -13.34 5.63
C SER A 51 -0.81 -13.25 7.14
N HIS A 52 -0.73 -14.38 7.85
CA HIS A 52 -0.84 -14.43 9.31
C HIS A 52 0.11 -13.46 10.03
N LYS A 53 1.32 -13.24 9.47
CA LYS A 53 2.29 -12.28 10.01
C LYS A 53 1.80 -10.83 9.90
N ASN A 54 1.04 -10.49 8.86
CA ASN A 54 0.46 -9.16 8.70
C ASN A 54 -0.82 -9.02 9.52
N LEU A 55 -1.68 -10.05 9.51
CA LEU A 55 -2.90 -10.10 10.31
C LEU A 55 -2.61 -9.94 11.81
N GLY A 56 -1.56 -10.58 12.32
CA GLY A 56 -1.12 -10.44 13.72
C GLY A 56 -0.61 -9.04 14.10
N LYS A 57 -0.37 -8.14 13.14
CA LYS A 57 0.00 -6.73 13.38
C LYS A 57 -1.20 -5.78 13.36
N MET A 58 -2.37 -6.26 12.96
CA MET A 58 -3.55 -5.41 12.90
C MET A 58 -4.07 -5.07 14.29
N TYR A 59 -4.77 -3.94 14.38
CA TYR A 59 -5.44 -3.55 15.60
C TYR A 59 -6.42 -4.64 16.06
N ILE A 60 -6.39 -5.02 17.34
CA ILE A 60 -7.10 -6.20 17.84
C ILE A 60 -8.60 -6.16 17.57
N TRP A 61 -9.24 -4.99 17.66
CA TRP A 61 -10.67 -4.84 17.37
C TRP A 61 -11.03 -4.85 15.88
N TRP A 62 -10.05 -4.93 14.99
CA TRP A 62 -10.29 -5.32 13.60
C TRP A 62 -10.68 -6.80 13.48
N MET A 63 -10.40 -7.59 14.52
CA MET A 63 -10.84 -8.98 14.65
C MET A 63 -10.45 -9.87 13.45
N PRO A 64 -9.15 -9.96 13.09
CA PRO A 64 -8.65 -10.72 11.92
C PRO A 64 -8.90 -12.24 11.93
N TRP A 65 -9.50 -12.77 13.00
CA TRP A 65 -9.73 -14.19 13.24
C TRP A 65 -11.18 -14.63 13.00
N PHE A 66 -12.07 -13.68 12.64
CA PHE A 66 -13.41 -13.98 12.13
C PHE A 66 -13.40 -14.06 10.60
#